data_AF-A0AAW6LZF8-F1
#
_entry.id   AF-A0AAW6LZF8-F1
#
_cell.length_a   1.000
_cell.length_b   1.000
_cell.length_c   1.000
_cell.angle_alpha   90.00
_cell.angle_beta   90.00
_cell.angle_gamma   90.00
#
_symmetry.space_group_name_H-M   'P 1'
#
loop_
_entity.id
_entity.type
_entity.pdbx_description
1 polymer ?
#
loop_
_entity_poly.entity_id
_entity_poly.type
_entity_poly.pdbx_seq_one_letter_code
_entity_poly.pdbx_strand_id
1 'polypeptide(L)'
;MRMVSSIGMLVLSVIFTLSSCNSENDKVVEEEGNDQIIDRVIESNEYMEFRVSCMALAEKLKSYTSTLSLEEFDELMSNLNNDDYMAELVGKIDVKNELLMVESTKETLLNYADFQQLDASERMNLFVRSSDNALNMMVKTRSEGGAADECERRRNEDYSYASSIYVSAMLACSCATGGIGVCLCAVAASAAYEYAITLADRSFADCLKNAK
;
A
#
# COMPACT_ATOMS: atom_id res chain seq x y z
N MET A 1 30.36 -2.06 -3.28
CA MET A 1 29.82 -0.81 -3.88
C MET A 1 29.39 -1.14 -5.30
N ARG A 2 28.13 -0.82 -5.67
CA ARG A 2 27.40 -1.22 -6.92
C ARG A 2 26.80 -2.63 -6.78
N MET A 3 25.49 -2.90 -6.93
CA MET A 3 24.42 -2.29 -7.73
C MET A 3 23.12 -2.16 -6.89
N VAL A 4 22.77 -0.97 -6.41
CA VAL A 4 21.42 -0.65 -5.89
C VAL A 4 20.76 0.39 -6.81
N SER A 5 21.11 0.33 -8.11
CA SER A 5 21.30 1.55 -8.92
C SER A 5 20.22 1.87 -9.96
N SER A 6 19.02 1.31 -9.93
CA SER A 6 17.99 1.82 -10.86
C SER A 6 16.55 1.48 -10.48
N ILE A 7 16.33 0.32 -9.88
CA ILE A 7 14.98 -0.20 -9.63
C ILE A 7 14.37 0.40 -8.36
N GLY A 8 15.17 0.59 -7.30
CA GLY A 8 14.74 1.28 -6.09
C GLY A 8 14.37 2.75 -6.31
N MET A 9 14.89 3.38 -7.37
CA MET A 9 14.48 4.74 -7.77
C MET A 9 13.16 4.79 -8.53
N LEU A 10 12.73 3.70 -9.18
CA LEU A 10 11.43 3.67 -9.86
C LEU A 10 10.27 3.61 -8.86
N VAL A 11 10.42 2.87 -7.76
CA VAL A 11 9.42 2.82 -6.67
C VAL A 11 9.29 4.20 -5.98
N LEU A 12 10.39 4.94 -5.86
CA LEU A 12 10.39 6.33 -5.37
C LEU A 12 9.78 7.34 -6.37
N SER A 13 9.85 7.07 -7.67
CA SER A 13 9.36 8.00 -8.70
C SER A 13 7.82 8.04 -8.82
N VAL A 14 7.13 6.98 -8.40
CA VAL A 14 5.65 6.96 -8.32
C VAL A 14 5.13 7.81 -7.14
N ILE A 15 6.00 8.14 -6.17
CA ILE A 15 5.64 8.89 -4.95
C ILE A 15 5.72 10.42 -5.17
N PHE A 16 6.37 10.92 -6.23
CA PHE A 16 6.70 12.35 -6.37
C PHE A 16 5.74 13.23 -7.21
N THR A 17 4.54 12.78 -7.56
CA THR A 17 3.57 13.63 -8.32
C THR A 17 2.46 14.29 -7.50
N LEU A 18 2.49 14.23 -6.15
CA LEU A 18 1.55 15.01 -5.32
C LEU A 18 2.08 16.39 -4.87
N SER A 19 3.23 16.84 -5.35
CA SER A 19 3.73 18.19 -5.05
C SER A 19 3.29 19.22 -6.09
N SER A 20 2.02 19.63 -6.06
CA SER A 20 1.59 20.96 -6.50
C SER A 20 0.19 21.29 -6.01
N CYS A 21 0.08 21.98 -4.86
CA CYS A 21 -0.65 23.25 -4.73
C CYS A 21 -0.63 23.81 -3.29
N ASN A 22 0.30 24.76 -3.09
CA ASN A 22 0.11 26.11 -2.56
C ASN A 22 0.20 26.47 -1.05
N SER A 23 1.07 27.48 -0.85
CA SER A 23 1.23 28.57 0.12
C SER A 23 0.99 28.38 1.62
N GLU A 24 2.06 28.70 2.35
CA GLU A 24 2.17 29.08 3.76
C GLU A 24 0.91 29.63 4.42
N ASN A 25 0.54 29.02 5.55
CA ASN A 25 0.05 29.74 6.72
C ASN A 25 0.42 28.93 7.96
N ASP A 26 1.49 29.35 8.62
CA ASP A 26 1.87 28.87 9.95
C ASP A 26 0.78 29.25 10.96
N LYS A 27 0.14 28.24 11.55
CA LYS A 27 -0.49 28.35 12.86
C LYS A 27 -0.05 27.16 13.70
N VAL A 28 0.94 27.43 14.56
CA VAL A 28 1.26 26.57 15.70
C VAL A 28 0.07 26.65 16.66
N VAL A 29 -0.70 25.57 16.75
CA VAL A 29 -1.71 25.35 17.79
C VAL A 29 -1.22 24.19 18.65
N GLU A 30 -1.22 24.38 19.96
CA GLU A 30 -0.82 23.40 20.97
C GLU A 30 -1.68 22.12 20.87
N GLU A 31 -1.05 20.98 20.53
CA GLU A 31 -1.71 19.70 20.23
C GLU A 31 -1.80 18.79 21.47
N GLU A 32 -2.89 18.89 22.21
CA GLU A 32 -3.53 17.72 22.82
C GLU A 32 -4.74 17.41 21.92
N GLY A 33 -4.66 16.46 20.97
CA GLY A 33 -5.88 16.14 20.20
C GLY A 33 -5.78 15.17 19.02
N ASN A 34 -4.67 15.12 18.27
CA ASN A 34 -4.68 14.41 16.98
C ASN A 34 -4.38 12.92 17.05
N ASP A 35 -3.46 12.50 17.92
CA ASP A 35 -3.14 11.09 18.08
C ASP A 35 -4.36 10.27 18.52
N GLN A 36 -5.22 10.82 19.38
CA GLN A 36 -6.46 10.16 19.78
C GLN A 36 -7.47 10.05 18.64
N ILE A 37 -7.54 11.04 17.73
CA ILE A 37 -8.41 10.96 16.54
C ILE A 37 -7.88 9.87 15.62
N ILE A 38 -6.57 9.87 15.33
CA ILE A 38 -5.95 8.84 14.50
C ILE A 38 -6.21 7.44 15.07
N ASP A 39 -6.13 7.24 16.39
CA ASP A 39 -6.38 5.92 17.01
C ASP A 39 -7.83 5.49 16.83
N ARG A 40 -8.78 6.40 17.07
CA ARG A 40 -10.21 6.12 16.84
C ARG A 40 -10.50 5.77 15.39
N VAL A 41 -9.85 6.43 14.43
CA VAL A 41 -10.01 6.10 13.02
C VAL A 41 -9.40 4.72 12.71
N ILE A 42 -8.21 4.39 13.22
CA ILE A 42 -7.59 3.07 13.00
C ILE A 42 -8.48 1.94 13.53
N GLU A 43 -9.15 2.16 14.66
CA GLU A 43 -10.07 1.20 15.28
C GLU A 43 -11.49 1.22 14.67
N SER A 44 -11.78 2.14 13.75
CA SER A 44 -13.11 2.32 13.17
C SER A 44 -13.43 1.26 12.11
N ASN A 45 -14.70 0.91 11.98
CA ASN A 45 -15.16 -0.01 10.95
C ASN A 45 -14.90 0.55 9.55
N GLU A 46 -15.10 1.86 9.35
CA GLU A 46 -14.92 2.54 8.08
C GLU A 46 -13.48 2.38 7.55
N TYR A 47 -12.48 2.57 8.42
CA TYR A 47 -11.09 2.36 8.05
C TYR A 47 -10.76 0.88 7.86
N MET A 48 -11.24 0.01 8.76
CA MET A 48 -10.96 -1.43 8.68
C MET A 48 -11.55 -2.06 7.43
N GLU A 49 -12.79 -1.70 7.05
CA GLU A 49 -13.43 -2.15 5.81
C GLU A 49 -12.69 -1.65 4.57
N PHE A 50 -12.24 -0.39 4.56
CA PHE A 50 -11.40 0.14 3.49
C PHE A 50 -10.06 -0.59 3.38
N ARG A 51 -9.38 -0.84 4.50
CA ARG A 51 -8.12 -1.59 4.52
C ARG A 51 -8.33 -3.02 4.01
N VAL A 52 -9.37 -3.70 4.47
CA VAL A 52 -9.69 -5.08 4.06
C VAL A 52 -10.03 -5.17 2.58
N SER A 53 -10.82 -4.23 2.04
CA SER A 53 -11.15 -4.20 0.61
C SER A 53 -9.91 -3.98 -0.26
N CYS A 54 -8.98 -3.12 0.17
CA CYS A 54 -7.69 -2.94 -0.49
C CYS A 54 -6.88 -4.25 -0.47
N MET A 55 -6.73 -4.89 0.70
CA MET A 55 -5.97 -6.15 0.78
C MET A 55 -6.59 -7.27 -0.05
N ALA A 56 -7.92 -7.33 -0.19
CA ALA A 56 -8.59 -8.30 -1.04
C ALA A 56 -8.29 -8.09 -2.54
N LEU A 57 -8.23 -6.83 -3.00
CA LEU A 57 -7.79 -6.52 -4.37
C LEU A 57 -6.32 -6.94 -4.59
N ALA A 58 -5.43 -6.63 -3.64
CA ALA A 58 -4.04 -7.05 -3.71
C ALA A 58 -3.93 -8.58 -3.81
N GLU A 59 -4.67 -9.34 -2.99
CA GLU A 59 -4.65 -10.80 -3.01
C GLU A 59 -5.12 -11.39 -4.35
N LYS A 60 -6.11 -10.77 -5.00
CA LYS A 60 -6.53 -11.15 -6.35
C LYS A 60 -5.43 -10.89 -7.38
N LEU A 61 -4.77 -9.74 -7.31
CA LEU A 61 -3.66 -9.42 -8.20
C LEU A 61 -2.43 -10.29 -7.94
N LYS A 62 -2.17 -10.66 -6.68
CA LYS A 62 -1.17 -11.66 -6.32
C LYS A 62 -1.44 -13.00 -6.98
N SER A 63 -2.68 -13.46 -6.92
CA SER A 63 -3.09 -14.72 -7.54
C SER A 63 -2.83 -14.71 -9.05
N TYR A 64 -3.16 -13.60 -9.73
CA TYR A 64 -2.86 -13.43 -11.14
C TYR A 64 -1.36 -13.38 -11.43
N THR A 65 -0.62 -12.51 -10.74
CA THR A 65 0.82 -12.34 -10.96
C THR A 65 1.62 -13.60 -10.66
N SER A 66 1.13 -14.46 -9.75
CA SER A 66 1.72 -15.78 -9.48
C SER A 66 1.62 -16.77 -10.65
N THR A 67 0.75 -16.49 -11.64
CA THR A 67 0.66 -17.29 -12.88
C THR A 67 1.60 -16.80 -13.98
N LEU A 68 2.20 -15.62 -13.81
CA LEU A 68 3.09 -15.01 -14.80
C LEU A 68 4.50 -15.61 -14.70
N SER A 69 5.14 -15.76 -15.85
CA SER A 69 6.58 -15.89 -15.93
C SER A 69 7.28 -14.60 -15.49
N LEU A 70 8.59 -14.68 -15.24
CA LEU A 70 9.37 -13.49 -14.88
C LEU A 70 9.32 -12.41 -15.97
N GLU A 71 9.33 -12.82 -17.24
CA GLU A 71 9.26 -11.89 -18.38
C GLU A 71 7.90 -11.20 -18.46
N GLU A 72 6.80 -11.95 -18.31
CA GLU A 72 5.44 -11.38 -18.28
C GLU A 72 5.22 -10.47 -17.06
N PHE A 73 5.82 -10.82 -15.92
CA PHE A 73 5.76 -9.98 -14.73
C PHE A 73 6.56 -8.68 -14.92
N ASP A 74 7.78 -8.76 -15.47
CA ASP A 74 8.57 -7.57 -15.78
C ASP A 74 7.89 -6.67 -16.84
N GLU A 75 7.20 -7.28 -17.82
CA GLU A 75 6.37 -6.56 -18.80
C GLU A 75 5.22 -5.81 -18.11
N LEU A 76 4.48 -6.47 -17.22
CA LEU A 76 3.45 -5.82 -16.39
C LEU A 76 4.03 -4.63 -15.62
N MET A 77 5.16 -4.82 -14.95
CA MET A 77 5.82 -3.77 -14.17
C MET A 77 6.26 -2.58 -15.03
N SER A 78 6.71 -2.83 -16.26
CA SER A 78 7.11 -1.79 -17.21
C SER A 78 5.94 -1.00 -17.81
N ASN A 79 4.72 -1.55 -17.73
CA ASN A 79 3.49 -0.98 -18.30
C ASN A 79 2.51 -0.46 -17.23
N LEU A 80 2.90 -0.35 -15.96
CA LEU A 80 1.99 0.15 -14.90
C LEU A 80 1.45 1.57 -15.13
N ASN A 81 2.14 2.37 -15.95
CA ASN A 81 1.72 3.72 -16.34
C ASN A 81 1.09 3.79 -17.73
N ASN A 82 0.83 2.64 -18.37
CA ASN A 82 0.23 2.55 -19.68
C ASN A 82 -1.26 2.23 -19.54
N ASP A 83 -2.11 3.25 -19.72
CA ASP A 83 -3.54 3.14 -19.46
C ASP A 83 -4.23 2.08 -20.33
N ASP A 84 -3.82 1.93 -21.60
CA ASP A 84 -4.38 0.95 -22.53
C ASP A 84 -4.05 -0.49 -22.08
N TYR A 85 -2.79 -0.73 -21.69
CA TYR A 85 -2.36 -2.02 -21.16
C TYR A 85 -3.11 -2.36 -19.87
N MET A 86 -3.24 -1.41 -18.96
CA MET A 86 -3.92 -1.61 -17.68
C MET A 86 -5.43 -1.83 -17.85
N ALA A 87 -6.05 -1.21 -18.86
CA ALA A 87 -7.46 -1.44 -19.19
C ALA A 87 -7.70 -2.87 -19.73
N GLU A 88 -6.82 -3.37 -20.60
CA GLU A 88 -6.87 -4.75 -21.07
C GLU A 88 -6.66 -5.75 -19.92
N LEU A 89 -5.69 -5.44 -19.05
CA LEU A 89 -5.36 -6.24 -17.88
C LEU A 89 -6.58 -6.38 -16.94
N VAL A 90 -7.28 -5.28 -16.63
CA VAL A 90 -8.50 -5.33 -15.81
C VAL A 90 -9.53 -6.28 -16.40
N GLY A 91 -9.73 -6.25 -17.71
CA GLY A 91 -10.65 -7.15 -18.41
C GLY A 91 -10.27 -8.63 -18.26
N LYS A 92 -8.96 -8.91 -18.14
CA LYS A 92 -8.41 -10.26 -18.02
C LYS A 92 -8.48 -10.83 -16.59
N ILE A 93 -8.26 -10.00 -15.57
CA ILE A 93 -8.09 -10.48 -14.18
C ILE A 93 -9.44 -10.61 -13.43
N ASP A 94 -10.53 -10.06 -13.97
CA ASP A 94 -11.86 -10.11 -13.34
C ASP A 94 -11.87 -9.51 -11.91
N VAL A 95 -11.22 -8.35 -11.74
CA VAL A 95 -11.10 -7.62 -10.45
C VAL A 95 -12.18 -6.56 -10.25
N LYS A 96 -13.20 -6.55 -11.10
CA LYS A 96 -14.21 -5.48 -11.14
C LYS A 96 -14.95 -5.34 -9.80
N ASN A 97 -15.29 -6.45 -9.16
CA ASN A 97 -16.03 -6.43 -7.90
C ASN A 97 -15.16 -5.88 -6.76
N GLU A 98 -13.90 -6.27 -6.70
CA GLU A 98 -12.92 -5.79 -5.72
C GLU A 98 -12.68 -4.29 -5.88
N LEU A 99 -12.56 -3.80 -7.11
CA LEU A 99 -12.44 -2.37 -7.40
C LEU A 99 -13.66 -1.58 -6.93
N LEU A 100 -14.87 -2.09 -7.16
CA LEU A 100 -16.11 -1.46 -6.67
C LEU A 100 -16.20 -1.45 -5.13
N MET A 101 -15.74 -2.53 -4.47
CA MET A 101 -15.69 -2.58 -3.01
C MET A 101 -14.69 -1.58 -2.43
N VAL A 102 -13.50 -1.46 -3.02
CA VAL A 102 -12.52 -0.45 -2.66
C VAL A 102 -13.11 0.95 -2.79
N GLU A 103 -13.76 1.26 -3.91
CA GLU A 103 -14.35 2.58 -4.15
C GLU A 103 -15.43 2.92 -3.12
N SER A 104 -16.36 1.99 -2.86
CA SER A 104 -17.44 2.16 -1.89
C SER A 104 -16.93 2.35 -0.45
N THR A 105 -15.97 1.53 -0.02
CA THR A 105 -15.38 1.63 1.32
C THR A 105 -14.51 2.88 1.47
N LYS A 106 -13.82 3.30 0.41
CA LYS A 106 -13.09 4.58 0.36
C LYS A 106 -14.04 5.77 0.55
N GLU A 107 -15.16 5.81 -0.17
CA GLU A 107 -16.16 6.87 -0.01
C GLU A 107 -16.72 6.90 1.42
N THR A 108 -16.94 5.73 2.02
CA THR A 108 -17.38 5.61 3.41
C THR A 108 -16.35 6.21 4.38
N LEU A 109 -15.06 5.88 4.23
CA LEU A 109 -13.98 6.45 5.02
C LEU A 109 -13.83 7.97 4.82
N LEU A 110 -13.91 8.47 3.58
CA LEU A 110 -13.81 9.90 3.26
C LEU A 110 -14.98 10.72 3.86
N ASN A 111 -16.12 10.07 4.14
CA ASN A 111 -17.28 10.68 4.79
C ASN A 111 -17.30 10.48 6.31
N TYR A 112 -16.33 9.76 6.88
CA TYR A 112 -16.23 9.55 8.32
C TYR A 112 -15.74 10.81 9.03
N ALA A 113 -16.49 11.30 10.02
CA ALA A 113 -16.26 12.61 10.64
C ALA A 113 -14.89 12.76 11.33
N ASP A 114 -14.39 11.70 11.98
CA ASP A 114 -13.05 11.73 12.59
C ASP A 114 -11.95 11.70 11.52
N PHE A 115 -12.14 10.99 10.39
CA PHE A 115 -11.20 11.02 9.28
C PHE A 115 -11.13 12.39 8.57
N GLN A 116 -12.26 13.09 8.48
CA GLN A 116 -12.33 14.43 7.86
C GLN A 116 -11.59 15.50 8.67
N GLN A 117 -11.43 15.29 9.98
CA GLN A 117 -10.63 16.17 10.84
C GLN A 117 -9.13 16.03 10.58
N LEU A 118 -8.69 14.90 10.01
CA LEU A 118 -7.29 14.65 9.73
C LEU A 118 -6.81 15.40 8.48
N ASP A 119 -5.68 16.07 8.60
CA ASP A 119 -4.94 16.66 7.49
C ASP A 119 -4.16 15.62 6.66
N ALA A 120 -3.44 16.06 5.64
CA ALA A 120 -2.69 15.15 4.77
C ALA A 120 -1.54 14.42 5.48
N SER A 121 -0.86 15.09 6.42
CA SER A 121 0.24 14.52 7.20
C SER A 121 -0.28 13.50 8.20
N GLU A 122 -1.38 13.82 8.88
CA GLU A 122 -2.03 12.95 9.86
C GLU A 122 -2.64 11.71 9.21
N ARG A 123 -3.22 11.84 8.01
CA ARG A 123 -3.65 10.68 7.22
C ARG A 123 -2.47 9.78 6.86
N MET A 124 -1.32 10.34 6.52
CA MET A 124 -0.12 9.54 6.27
C MET A 124 0.35 8.83 7.55
N ASN A 125 0.39 9.54 8.67
CA ASN A 125 0.70 8.97 9.99
C ASN A 125 -0.24 7.82 10.35
N LEU A 126 -1.54 7.98 10.08
CA LEU A 126 -2.54 6.94 10.26
C LEU A 126 -2.18 5.63 9.54
N PHE A 127 -1.80 5.70 8.26
CA PHE A 127 -1.46 4.50 7.49
C PHE A 127 -0.20 3.81 8.02
N VAL A 128 0.82 4.57 8.42
CA VAL A 128 2.04 4.05 9.03
C VAL A 128 1.71 3.37 10.36
N ARG A 129 1.01 4.07 11.27
CA ARG A 129 0.69 3.58 12.61
C ARG A 129 -0.24 2.36 12.61
N SER A 130 -1.22 2.35 11.73
CA SER A 130 -2.07 1.17 11.50
C SER A 130 -1.25 -0.07 11.13
N SER A 131 -0.24 0.13 10.28
CA SER A 131 0.62 -0.97 9.84
C SER A 131 1.57 -1.44 10.94
N ASP A 132 2.13 -0.51 11.73
CA ASP A 132 2.94 -0.84 12.90
C ASP A 132 2.13 -1.61 13.95
N ASN A 133 0.86 -1.25 14.16
CA ASN A 133 -0.05 -1.99 15.04
C ASN A 133 -0.23 -3.43 14.55
N ALA A 134 -0.47 -3.62 13.25
CA ALA A 134 -0.57 -4.97 12.66
C ALA A 134 0.75 -5.76 12.82
N LEU A 135 1.91 -5.12 12.61
CA LEU A 135 3.23 -5.72 12.84
C LEU A 135 3.43 -6.14 14.31
N ASN A 136 3.13 -5.25 15.24
CA ASN A 136 3.27 -5.51 16.68
C ASN A 136 2.39 -6.68 17.15
N MET A 137 1.20 -6.85 16.57
CA MET A 137 0.37 -8.04 16.81
C MET A 137 1.00 -9.32 16.27
N MET A 138 1.65 -9.28 15.10
CA MET A 138 2.37 -10.43 14.53
C MET A 138 3.64 -10.78 15.32
N VAL A 139 4.46 -9.81 15.72
CA VAL A 139 5.72 -10.02 16.46
C VAL A 139 5.47 -10.62 17.85
N LYS A 140 4.42 -10.19 18.56
CA LYS A 140 4.07 -10.74 19.88
C LYS A 140 3.75 -12.24 19.88
N THR A 141 3.45 -12.84 18.72
CA THR A 141 3.17 -14.28 18.60
C THR A 141 4.41 -15.15 18.35
N ARG A 142 5.60 -14.56 18.20
CA ARG A 142 6.87 -15.29 18.02
C ARG A 142 7.89 -14.90 19.09
N SER A 143 8.22 -15.85 19.95
CA SER A 143 9.36 -15.74 20.86
C SER A 143 10.26 -16.94 20.66
N GLU A 144 11.46 -16.75 20.10
CA GLU A 144 12.70 -17.47 20.42
C GLU A 144 13.88 -16.91 19.59
N GLY A 145 14.48 -15.82 20.08
CA GLY A 145 15.49 -15.02 19.39
C GLY A 145 16.60 -15.82 18.69
N GLY A 146 16.94 -15.37 17.48
CA GLY A 146 18.02 -15.90 16.65
C GLY A 146 18.19 -15.12 15.34
N ALA A 147 19.15 -15.49 14.50
CA ALA A 147 19.37 -14.80 13.21
C ALA A 147 18.18 -14.98 12.24
N ALA A 148 17.42 -16.08 12.35
CA ALA A 148 16.19 -16.30 11.61
C ALA A 148 15.07 -15.32 12.05
N ASP A 149 14.93 -15.08 13.35
CA ASP A 149 13.96 -14.13 13.91
C ASP A 149 14.24 -12.70 13.44
N GLU A 150 15.52 -12.32 13.37
CA GLU A 150 15.91 -11.00 12.87
C GLU A 150 15.60 -10.84 11.36
N CYS A 151 15.86 -11.88 10.55
CA CYS A 151 15.45 -11.87 9.14
C CYS A 151 13.93 -11.77 8.99
N GLU A 152 13.18 -12.48 9.84
CA GLU A 152 11.73 -12.47 9.81
C GLU A 152 11.13 -11.14 10.28
N ARG A 153 11.70 -10.53 11.33
CA ARG A 153 11.35 -9.18 11.78
C ARG A 153 11.47 -8.18 10.64
N ARG A 154 12.60 -8.18 9.92
CA ARG A 154 12.82 -7.29 8.76
C ARG A 154 11.81 -7.52 7.65
N ARG A 155 11.53 -8.79 7.29
CA ARG A 155 10.51 -9.09 6.27
C ARG A 155 9.14 -8.55 6.68
N ASN A 156 8.76 -8.72 7.94
CA ASN A 156 7.49 -8.22 8.44
C ASN A 156 7.45 -6.68 8.42
N GLU A 157 8.55 -6.00 8.74
CA GLU A 157 8.68 -4.54 8.63
C GLU A 157 8.53 -4.06 7.19
N ASP A 158 9.17 -4.74 6.23
CA ASP A 158 9.02 -4.43 4.81
C ASP A 158 7.58 -4.64 4.33
N TYR A 159 6.90 -5.71 4.80
CA TYR A 159 5.49 -5.98 4.49
C TYR A 159 4.56 -4.92 5.08
N SER A 160 4.81 -4.53 6.32
CA SER A 160 4.07 -3.49 7.01
C SER A 160 4.20 -2.16 6.27
N TYR A 161 5.43 -1.77 5.92
CA TYR A 161 5.68 -0.55 5.16
C TYR A 161 5.05 -0.59 3.75
N ALA A 162 5.18 -1.72 3.03
CA ALA A 162 4.54 -1.89 1.73
C ALA A 162 3.01 -1.75 1.83
N SER A 163 2.40 -2.32 2.87
CA SER A 163 0.96 -2.24 3.11
C SER A 163 0.50 -0.81 3.40
N SER A 164 1.25 -0.03 4.19
CA SER A 164 0.89 1.37 4.48
C SER A 164 0.95 2.23 3.22
N ILE A 165 2.00 2.06 2.39
CA ILE A 165 2.12 2.78 1.12
C ILE A 165 1.00 2.39 0.17
N TYR A 166 0.67 1.11 0.08
CA TYR A 166 -0.40 0.61 -0.78
C TYR A 166 -1.77 1.18 -0.38
N VAL A 167 -2.17 1.06 0.89
CA VAL A 167 -3.47 1.57 1.35
C VAL A 167 -3.56 3.10 1.21
N SER A 168 -2.46 3.81 1.45
CA SER A 168 -2.38 5.26 1.20
C SER A 168 -2.57 5.60 -0.28
N ALA A 169 -1.91 4.87 -1.19
CA ALA A 169 -2.07 5.05 -2.63
C ALA A 169 -3.51 4.77 -3.10
N MET A 170 -4.16 3.76 -2.51
CA MET A 170 -5.56 3.42 -2.79
C MET A 170 -6.53 4.53 -2.36
N LEU A 171 -6.21 5.28 -1.29
CA LEU A 171 -6.99 6.44 -0.88
C LEU A 171 -6.82 7.59 -1.90
N ALA A 172 -5.59 7.83 -2.36
CA ALA A 172 -5.27 8.87 -3.34
C ALA A 172 -5.81 8.56 -4.75
N CYS A 173 -6.08 7.29 -5.03
CA CYS A 173 -6.66 6.83 -6.28
C CYS A 173 -8.07 7.38 -6.51
N SER A 174 -8.24 8.24 -7.51
CA SER A 174 -9.55 8.62 -8.02
C SER A 174 -9.99 7.66 -9.12
N CYS A 175 -11.15 7.04 -8.95
CA CYS A 175 -11.81 6.32 -10.03
C CYS A 175 -12.66 7.38 -10.75
N ALA A 176 -12.30 7.76 -11.97
CA ALA A 176 -13.02 8.81 -12.68
C ALA A 176 -14.46 8.33 -12.94
N THR A 177 -15.44 8.98 -12.32
CA THR A 177 -16.86 8.71 -12.54
C THR A 177 -17.21 8.88 -14.03
N GLY A 178 -17.60 7.82 -14.72
CA GLY A 178 -18.16 7.98 -16.08
C GLY A 178 -18.06 6.82 -17.08
N GLY A 179 -17.51 5.66 -16.73
CA GLY A 179 -17.52 4.50 -17.63
C GLY A 179 -16.67 3.36 -17.11
N ILE A 180 -16.48 2.33 -17.93
CA ILE A 180 -15.59 1.16 -17.66
C ILE A 180 -14.10 1.59 -17.50
N GLY A 181 -13.81 2.90 -17.42
CA GLY A 181 -12.59 3.53 -16.89
C GLY A 181 -12.42 3.23 -15.40
N VAL A 182 -12.11 1.95 -15.18
CA VAL A 182 -11.67 1.33 -13.95
C VAL A 182 -10.56 2.14 -13.31
N CYS A 183 -10.46 2.10 -11.99
CA CYS A 183 -9.38 2.66 -11.19
C CYS A 183 -8.01 2.05 -11.60
N LEU A 184 -7.45 2.43 -12.76
CA LEU A 184 -6.18 1.91 -13.28
C LEU A 184 -5.05 2.11 -12.27
N CYS A 185 -5.09 3.23 -11.54
CA CYS A 185 -4.18 3.51 -10.46
C CYS A 185 -4.26 2.48 -9.31
N ALA A 186 -5.44 1.88 -9.04
CA ALA A 186 -5.61 0.88 -7.98
C ALA A 186 -4.97 -0.44 -8.37
N VAL A 187 -5.09 -0.81 -9.65
CA VAL A 187 -4.41 -1.99 -10.20
C VAL A 187 -2.90 -1.77 -10.23
N ALA A 188 -2.45 -0.57 -10.64
CA ALA A 188 -1.04 -0.21 -10.63
C ALA A 188 -0.44 -0.21 -9.21
N ALA A 189 -1.15 0.38 -8.23
CA ALA A 189 -0.74 0.39 -6.83
C ALA A 189 -0.66 -1.03 -6.26
N SER A 190 -1.61 -1.89 -6.62
CA SER A 190 -1.62 -3.29 -6.18
C SER A 190 -0.48 -4.10 -6.82
N ALA A 191 -0.17 -3.88 -8.09
CA ALA A 191 0.98 -4.51 -8.74
C ALA A 191 2.32 -4.03 -8.14
N ALA A 192 2.44 -2.74 -7.83
CA ALA A 192 3.59 -2.19 -7.12
C ALA A 192 3.73 -2.77 -5.70
N TYR A 193 2.61 -3.00 -5.01
CA TYR A 193 2.60 -3.68 -3.71
C TYR A 193 3.12 -5.13 -3.82
N GLU A 194 2.60 -5.92 -4.76
CA GLU A 194 3.08 -7.30 -4.98
C GLU A 194 4.57 -7.36 -5.34
N TYR A 195 5.05 -6.37 -6.09
CA TYR A 195 6.46 -6.23 -6.36
C TYR A 195 7.29 -5.99 -5.09
N ALA A 196 6.85 -5.08 -4.22
CA ALA A 196 7.51 -4.82 -2.94
C ALA A 196 7.53 -6.05 -2.03
N ILE A 197 6.43 -6.80 -1.96
CA ILE A 197 6.35 -8.06 -1.22
C ILE A 197 7.34 -9.10 -1.77
N THR A 198 7.41 -9.25 -3.10
CA THR A 198 8.35 -10.17 -3.76
C THR A 198 9.82 -9.80 -3.48
N LEU A 199 10.14 -8.50 -3.46
CA LEU A 199 11.47 -8.00 -3.08
C LEU A 199 11.82 -8.32 -1.62
N ALA A 200 10.86 -8.15 -0.71
CA ALA A 200 11.03 -8.48 0.69
C ALA A 200 11.23 -9.99 0.92
N ASP A 201 10.50 -10.85 0.20
CA ASP A 201 10.70 -12.32 0.24
C ASP A 201 12.09 -12.72 -0.27
N ARG A 202 12.58 -12.11 -1.35
CA ARG A 202 13.94 -12.34 -1.85
C ARG A 202 14.99 -11.91 -0.83
N SER A 203 14.80 -10.73 -0.23
CA SER A 203 15.69 -10.19 0.80
C SER A 203 15.72 -11.07 2.05
N PHE A 204 14.58 -11.62 2.45
CA PHE A 204 14.47 -12.60 3.53
C PHE A 204 15.25 -13.88 3.21
N ALA A 205 15.07 -14.44 2.01
CA ALA A 205 15.78 -15.65 1.59
C ALA A 205 17.31 -15.45 1.58
N ASP A 206 17.78 -14.28 1.15
CA ASP A 206 19.21 -13.94 1.18
C ASP A 206 19.73 -13.67 2.59
N CYS A 207 18.93 -13.05 3.45
CA CYS A 207 19.23 -12.90 4.87
C CYS A 207 19.45 -14.27 5.54
N LEU A 208 18.56 -15.23 5.31
CA LEU A 208 18.69 -16.59 5.85
C LEU A 208 19.94 -17.33 5.34
N LYS A 209 20.38 -17.08 4.09
CA LYS A 209 21.61 -17.66 3.56
C LYS A 209 22.85 -17.08 4.26
N ASN A 210 22.83 -15.79 4.59
CA ASN A 210 23.94 -15.07 5.21
C ASN A 210 23.94 -15.16 6.75
N ALA A 211 22.84 -15.64 7.35
CA ALA A 211 22.67 -15.89 8.77
C ALA A 211 23.31 -17.22 9.25
N LYS A 212 23.86 -18.02 8.32
CA LYS A 212 24.62 -19.26 8.56
C LYS A 212 26.11 -18.98 8.63
#